data_AF-A0A127SJU2-F1
#
_entry.id   AF-A0A127SJU2-F1
#
_cell.length_a   1.000
_cell.length_b   1.000
_cell.length_c   1.000
_cell.angle_alpha   90.00
_cell.angle_beta   90.00
_cell.angle_gamma   90.00
#
_symmetry.space_group_name_H-M   'P 1'
#
loop_
_entity.id
_entity.type
_entity.pdbx_description
1 polymer ?
#
loop_
_entity_poly.entity_id
_entity_poly.type
_entity_poly.pdbx_seq_one_letter_code
_entity_poly.pdbx_strand_id
1 'polypeptide(L)' 'GTLDLHKGSGQEAMKKAGLLQTYYDLALPMGVNIADKKGNILSTKNVKPENRFDNPEINRNDLRAILLNSLENDTVIWDR' A
#
# COMPACT_ATOMS: atom_id res chain seq x y z
N GLY A 1 0.24 -10.28 4.89
CA GLY A 1 -0.38 -9.07 5.47
C GLY A 1 -0.15 -7.90 4.55
N THR A 2 -0.78 -6.77 4.84
CA THR A 2 -0.67 -5.55 4.03
C THR A 2 0.39 -4.60 4.58
N LEU A 3 0.66 -3.54 3.84
CA LEU A 3 1.36 -2.34 4.30
C LEU A 3 0.83 -1.15 3.50
N ASP A 4 1.10 0.05 3.99
CA ASP A 4 0.81 1.30 3.32
C ASP A 4 2.09 2.08 2.99
N LEU A 5 2.05 2.89 1.93
CA LEU A 5 3.11 3.83 1.56
C LEU A 5 2.61 5.26 1.75
N HIS A 6 3.38 6.10 2.43
CA HIS A 6 3.02 7.49 2.69
C HIS A 6 3.43 8.45 1.55
N LYS A 7 2.63 9.50 1.32
CA LYS A 7 2.83 10.56 0.30
C LYS A 7 4.19 11.29 0.33
N GLY A 8 4.89 11.33 1.46
CA GLY A 8 6.19 12.01 1.60
C GLY A 8 7.41 11.10 1.55
N SER A 9 7.24 9.79 1.37
CA SER A 9 8.34 8.82 1.47
C SER A 9 8.16 7.68 0.48
N GLY A 10 7.44 6.62 0.86
CA GLY A 10 7.26 5.42 0.04
C GLY A 10 6.62 5.73 -1.32
N GLN A 11 5.62 6.63 -1.35
CA GLN A 11 4.99 7.01 -2.61
C GLN A 11 5.91 7.83 -3.52
N GLU A 12 6.83 8.63 -2.96
CA GLU A 12 7.82 9.35 -3.77
C GLU A 12 8.85 8.38 -4.38
N ALA A 13 9.20 7.29 -3.70
CA ALA A 13 10.02 6.23 -4.28
C ALA A 13 9.28 5.54 -5.45
N MET A 14 8.01 5.17 -5.26
CA MET A 14 7.18 4.59 -6.32
C MET A 14 7.00 5.54 -7.51
N LYS A 15 6.87 6.85 -7.24
CA LYS A 15 6.77 7.88 -8.27
C LYS A 15 8.05 7.97 -9.10
N LYS A 16 9.21 7.99 -8.45
CA LYS A 16 10.53 7.99 -9.12
C LYS A 16 10.77 6.73 -9.94
N ALA A 17 10.22 5.59 -9.51
CA ALA A 17 10.27 4.34 -10.26
C ALA A 17 9.21 4.24 -11.38
N GLY A 18 8.30 5.22 -11.51
CA GLY A 18 7.20 5.16 -12.49
C GLY A 18 6.07 4.17 -12.13
N LEU A 19 6.04 3.68 -10.90
CA LEU A 19 5.13 2.61 -10.44
C LEU A 19 3.97 3.12 -9.55
N LEU A 20 3.91 4.43 -9.28
CA LEU A 20 2.93 4.99 -8.35
C LEU A 20 1.47 4.75 -8.77
N GLN A 21 1.17 4.83 -10.07
CA GLN A 21 -0.20 4.58 -10.55
C GLN A 21 -0.59 3.11 -10.36
N THR A 22 0.30 2.17 -10.72
CA THR A 22 0.08 0.73 -10.52
C THR A 22 -0.10 0.38 -9.04
N TYR A 23 0.62 1.07 -8.15
CA TYR A 23 0.38 0.95 -6.71
C TYR A 23 -1.04 1.38 -6.34
N TYR A 24 -1.53 2.52 -6.84
CA TYR A 24 -2.91 2.96 -6.56
C TYR A 24 -3.98 2.05 -7.16
N ASP A 25 -3.71 1.41 -8.29
CA ASP A 25 -4.64 0.49 -8.94
C ASP A 25 -4.81 -0.82 -8.15
N LEU A 26 -3.76 -1.23 -7.42
CA LEU A 26 -3.74 -2.48 -6.63
C LEU A 26 -3.98 -2.27 -5.13
N ALA A 27 -3.71 -1.07 -4.60
CA ALA A 27 -3.92 -0.77 -3.20
C ALA A 27 -5.40 -0.49 -2.88
N LEU A 28 -5.83 -0.89 -1.69
CA LEU A 28 -7.18 -0.70 -1.17
C LEU A 28 -7.16 0.40 -0.09
N PRO A 29 -7.82 1.55 -0.29
CA PRO A 29 -7.99 2.51 0.79
C PRO A 29 -8.91 1.92 1.86
N MET A 30 -8.47 1.91 3.12
CA MET A 30 -9.19 1.32 4.24
C MET A 30 -9.42 2.34 5.36
N GLY A 31 -10.57 2.21 6.02
CA GLY A 31 -10.88 2.96 7.23
C GLY A 31 -10.31 2.29 8.49
N VAL A 32 -10.37 2.98 9.62
CA VAL A 32 -9.90 2.48 10.91
C VAL A 32 -11.02 2.56 11.93
N ASN A 33 -11.35 1.42 12.54
CA ASN A 33 -12.21 1.35 13.72
C ASN A 33 -11.35 1.23 14.98
N ILE A 34 -11.63 2.09 15.96
CA ILE A 34 -11.04 2.03 17.30
C ILE A 34 -12.13 1.49 18.22
N ALA A 35 -11.87 0.39 18.91
CA ALA A 35 -12.81 -0.26 19.80
C ALA A 35 -12.24 -0.43 21.21
N ASP A 36 -13.12 -0.51 22.22
CA ASP A 36 -12.73 -0.92 23.56
C ASP A 36 -12.49 -2.44 23.64
N LYS A 37 -12.02 -2.92 24.81
CA LYS A 37 -11.77 -4.36 25.04
C LYS A 37 -13.01 -5.26 24.98
N LYS A 38 -14.21 -4.67 24.99
CA LYS A 38 -15.49 -5.39 24.87
C LYS A 38 -16.01 -5.39 23.43
N GLY A 39 -15.30 -4.75 22.50
CA GLY A 39 -15.68 -4.65 21.09
C GLY A 39 -16.62 -3.48 20.77
N ASN A 40 -16.88 -2.57 21.71
CA ASN A 40 -17.67 -1.38 21.41
C ASN A 40 -16.85 -0.40 20.58
N ILE A 41 -17.36 0.03 19.43
CA ILE A 41 -16.70 1.01 18.58
C ILE A 41 -16.72 2.38 19.27
N LEU A 42 -15.54 2.91 19.58
CA LEU A 42 -15.34 4.23 20.16
C LEU A 42 -15.17 5.31 19.08
N SER A 43 -14.63 4.93 17.92
CA SER A 43 -14.43 5.84 16.79
C SER A 43 -14.28 5.08 15.48
N THR A 44 -14.78 5.66 14.40
CA THR A 44 -14.60 5.18 13.03
C THR A 44 -14.03 6.30 12.18
N LYS A 45 -12.86 6.05 11.59
CA LYS A 45 -12.27 6.88 10.55
C LYS A 45 -12.58 6.27 9.20
N ASN A 46 -13.53 6.85 8.48
CA ASN A 46 -13.89 6.40 7.14
C ASN A 46 -12.93 6.93 6.08
N VAL A 47 -12.79 6.18 5.00
CA VAL A 47 -12.18 6.67 3.75
C VAL A 47 -13.07 7.77 3.17
N LYS A 48 -12.44 8.84 2.71
CA LYS A 48 -13.06 9.96 2.01
C LYS A 48 -12.40 10.12 0.64
N PRO A 49 -13.10 10.70 -0.36
CA PRO A 49 -12.51 10.94 -1.68
C PRO A 49 -11.17 11.67 -1.63
N GLU A 50 -11.00 12.63 -0.71
CA GLU A 50 -9.78 13.41 -0.54
C GLU A 50 -8.59 12.62 0.04
N ASN A 51 -8.83 11.56 0.81
CA ASN A 51 -7.79 10.79 1.51
C ASN A 51 -7.51 9.41 0.90
N ARG A 52 -8.22 9.04 -0.18
CA ARG A 52 -8.10 7.72 -0.83
C ARG A 52 -6.69 7.34 -1.28
N PHE A 53 -5.79 8.33 -1.44
CA PHE A 53 -4.42 8.14 -1.89
C PHE A 53 -3.38 8.48 -0.80
N ASP A 54 -3.80 8.81 0.42
CA ASP A 54 -2.87 9.21 1.48
C ASP A 54 -1.94 8.06 1.86
N ASN A 55 -2.53 6.89 2.10
CA ASN A 55 -1.84 5.68 2.51
C ASN A 55 -2.74 4.43 2.32
N PRO A 56 -3.15 4.10 1.07
CA PRO A 56 -3.94 2.90 0.84
C PRO A 56 -3.13 1.63 1.14
N GLU A 57 -3.79 0.59 1.65
CA GLU A 57 -3.15 -0.67 2.02
C GLU A 57 -2.92 -1.54 0.78
N ILE A 58 -1.72 -2.08 0.60
CA ILE A 58 -1.41 -3.05 -0.45
C ILE A 58 -0.95 -4.37 0.15
N ASN A 59 -1.32 -5.49 -0.47
CA ASN A 59 -0.75 -6.78 -0.10
C ASN A 59 0.76 -6.79 -0.39
N ARG A 60 1.56 -7.33 0.54
CA ARG A 60 3.02 -7.41 0.38
C ARG A 60 3.46 -8.21 -0.85
N ASN A 61 2.72 -9.25 -1.24
CA ASN A 61 3.03 -10.02 -2.44
C ASN A 61 2.69 -9.25 -3.71
N ASP A 62 1.60 -8.47 -3.72
CA ASP A 62 1.25 -7.61 -4.85
C ASP A 62 2.31 -6.52 -5.03
N LEU A 63 2.74 -5.88 -3.93
CA LEU A 63 3.84 -4.92 -3.97
C LEU A 63 5.15 -5.54 -4.49
N ARG A 64 5.49 -6.75 -4.03
CA ARG A 64 6.65 -7.50 -4.56
C ARG A 64 6.50 -7.76 -6.05
N ALA A 65 5.32 -8.17 -6.52
CA ALA A 65 5.08 -8.44 -7.93
C ALA A 65 5.26 -7.18 -8.79
N ILE A 66 4.73 -6.03 -8.37
CA ILE A 66 4.91 -4.75 -9.08
C ILE A 66 6.40 -4.41 -9.20
N LEU A 67 7.15 -4.56 -8.10
CA LEU A 67 8.58 -4.25 -8.08
C LEU A 67 9.37 -5.21 -9.00
N LEU A 68 9.14 -6.52 -8.89
CA LEU A 68 9.82 -7.52 -9.72
C LEU A 68 9.52 -7.34 -11.22
N ASN A 69 8.27 -7.04 -11.57
CA ASN A 69 7.85 -6.85 -12.96
C ASN A 69 8.46 -5.59 -13.60
N SER A 70 9.00 -4.66 -12.81
CA SER A 70 9.70 -3.47 -13.31
C SER A 70 11.16 -3.70 -13.65
N LEU A 71 11.71 -4.86 -13.27
CA LEU A 71 13.12 -5.19 -13.46
C LEU A 71 13.34 -6.00 -14.74
N GLU A 72 14.56 -5.95 -15.26
CA GLU A 72 14.98 -6.85 -16.33
C GLU A 72 15.04 -8.31 -15.84
N ASN A 73 14.97 -9.25 -16.78
CA ASN A 73 15.16 -10.66 -16.49
C ASN A 73 16.48 -10.89 -15.74
N ASP A 74 16.50 -11.87 -14.84
CA ASP A 74 17.68 -12.26 -14.04
C ASP A 74 18.23 -11.18 -13.09
N THR A 75 17.54 -10.05 -12.89
CA THR A 75 17.93 -9.04 -11.88
C THR A 75 17.88 -9.60 -10.45
N VAL A 76 16.96 -10.53 -10.17
CA VAL A 76 16.82 -11.17 -8.86
C VAL A 76 17.19 -12.65 -8.96
N ILE A 77 18.18 -13.07 -8.17
CA ILE A 77 18.62 -14.46 -8.06
C ILE A 77 18.00 -15.07 -6.80
N TRP A 78 17.23 -16.14 -6.98
CA TRP A 78 16.58 -16.88 -5.90
C TRP A 78 17.40 -18.12 -5.51
N ASP A 79 17.24 -18.58 -4.26
CA ASP A 79 17.69 -19.91 -3.78
C ASP A 79 19.16 -20.25 -4.13
N ARG A 80 20.04 -19.26 -3.95
CA ARG A 80 21.50 -19.41 -4.11
C ARG A 80 22.22 -19.48 -2.77
#